data_AF-A0A1W5CUP1-F1
#
_entry.id   AF-A0A1W5CUP1-F1
#
_cell.length_a   1.000
_cell.length_b   1.000
_cell.length_c   1.000
_cell.angle_alpha   90.00
_cell.angle_beta   90.00
_cell.angle_gamma   90.00
#
_symmetry.space_group_name_H-M   'P 1'
#
loop_
_entity.id
_entity.type
_entity.pdbx_description
1 polymer ?
#
loop_
_entity_poly.entity_id
_entity_poly.type
_entity_poly.pdbx_seq_one_letter_code
_entity_poly.pdbx_strand_id
1 'polypeptide(L)'
;MKELEEFLKSEMHFAQAKYETVTNRHRVPALSYQKLDMHRAGPFKVKQVINPYAYELDLPRAYGVHPVFHVNLLDPVANDSPEEHWQESPPPILIDGEEE
;
A
#
# COMPACT_ATOMS: atom_id res chain seq x y z
N MET A 1 27.62 -4.40 25.38
CA MET A 1 26.91 -3.32 24.64
C MET A 1 25.57 -3.82 24.14
N LYS A 2 25.50 -4.88 23.32
CA LYS A 2 24.23 -5.46 22.84
C LYS A 2 23.24 -5.86 23.93
N GLU A 3 23.71 -6.45 25.03
CA GLU A 3 22.85 -6.85 26.16
C GLU A 3 22.18 -5.65 26.87
N LEU A 4 22.84 -4.49 26.93
CA LEU A 4 22.29 -3.28 27.53
C LEU A 4 21.21 -2.66 26.63
N GLU A 5 21.43 -2.69 25.32
CA GLU A 5 20.46 -2.24 24.32
C GLU A 5 19.24 -3.16 24.28
N GLU A 6 19.43 -4.47 24.36
CA GLU A 6 18.35 -5.44 24.46
C GLU A 6 17.54 -5.24 25.73
N PHE A 7 18.22 -5.03 26.86
CA PHE A 7 17.57 -4.70 28.13
C PHE A 7 16.76 -3.39 28.02
N LEU A 8 17.37 -2.31 27.54
CA LEU A 8 16.70 -1.02 27.38
C LEU A 8 15.49 -1.10 26.43
N LYS A 9 15.62 -1.82 25.31
CA LYS A 9 14.50 -2.07 24.37
C LYS A 9 13.39 -2.85 25.03
N SER A 10 13.70 -3.91 25.78
CA SER A 10 12.70 -4.69 26.50
C SER A 10 11.96 -3.87 27.56
N GLU A 11 12.68 -3.02 28.31
CA GLU A 11 12.11 -2.15 29.33
C GLU A 11 11.24 -1.06 28.70
N MET A 12 11.69 -0.49 27.58
CA MET A 12 10.91 0.48 26.79
C MET A 12 9.64 -0.15 26.21
N HIS A 13 9.72 -1.36 25.65
CA HIS A 13 8.55 -2.10 25.16
C HIS A 13 7.57 -2.42 26.29
N PHE A 14 8.07 -2.84 27.46
CA PHE A 14 7.23 -3.11 28.63
C PHE A 14 6.52 -1.84 29.12
N ALA A 15 7.23 -0.71 29.18
CA ALA A 15 6.65 0.58 29.52
C ALA A 15 5.60 1.02 28.49
N GLN A 16 5.89 0.93 27.19
CA GLN A 16 4.95 1.25 26.10
C GLN A 16 3.67 0.41 26.19
N ALA A 17 3.80 -0.91 26.36
CA ALA A 17 2.66 -1.82 26.50
C ALA A 17 1.78 -1.45 27.70
N LYS A 18 2.39 -1.05 28.83
CA LYS A 18 1.67 -0.59 30.02
C LYS A 18 0.83 0.66 29.71
N TYR A 19 1.36 1.63 28.97
CA TYR A 19 0.63 2.85 28.62
C TYR A 19 -0.41 2.64 27.52
N GLU A 20 -0.17 1.76 26.54
CA GLU A 20 -1.13 1.44 25.48
C GLU A 20 -2.45 0.89 26.00
N THR A 21 -2.45 0.05 27.03
CA THR A 21 -3.70 -0.49 27.62
C THR A 21 -4.62 0.59 28.20
N VAL A 22 -4.04 1.74 28.60
CA VAL A 22 -4.76 2.87 29.19
C VAL A 22 -5.16 3.88 28.12
N THR A 23 -4.25 4.18 27.18
CA THR A 23 -4.46 5.20 26.13
C THR A 23 -5.30 4.68 24.96
N ASN A 24 -5.18 3.40 24.61
CA ASN A 24 -5.96 2.78 23.53
C ASN A 24 -7.30 2.18 24.02
N ARG A 25 -7.66 2.33 25.31
CA ARG A 25 -8.90 1.79 25.89
C ARG A 25 -10.17 2.17 25.10
N HIS A 26 -10.15 3.32 24.43
CA HIS A 26 -11.24 3.82 23.58
C HIS A 26 -10.81 4.03 22.12
N ARG A 27 -9.57 3.67 21.77
CA ARG A 27 -9.05 3.80 20.41
C ARG A 27 -9.34 2.51 19.67
N VAL A 28 -10.42 2.49 18.91
CA VAL A 28 -10.61 1.45 17.89
C VAL A 28 -9.62 1.78 16.76
N PRO A 29 -8.66 0.90 16.41
CA PRO A 29 -7.86 1.12 15.21
C PRO A 29 -8.82 1.34 14.04
N ALA A 30 -8.54 2.30 13.17
CA ALA A 30 -9.43 2.58 12.05
C ALA A 30 -9.63 1.27 11.28
N LEU A 31 -10.85 0.72 11.36
CA LEU A 31 -11.26 -0.38 10.50
C LEU A 31 -11.01 0.13 9.09
N SER A 32 -10.27 -0.64 8.27
CA SER A 32 -10.17 -0.31 6.85
C SER A 32 -11.61 -0.19 6.34
N TYR A 33 -12.02 1.02 5.99
CA TYR A 33 -13.36 1.25 5.49
C TYR A 33 -13.40 0.58 4.13
N GLN A 34 -13.88 -0.67 4.07
CA GLN A 34 -14.00 -1.44 2.83
C GLN A 34 -14.74 -0.66 1.72
N LYS A 35 -15.61 0.28 2.11
CA LYS A 35 -16.34 1.17 1.19
C LYS A 35 -15.49 2.28 0.56
N LEU A 36 -14.37 2.64 1.18
CA LEU A 36 -13.42 3.63 0.70
C LEU A 36 -12.18 2.98 0.09
N ASP A 37 -12.10 1.65 0.10
CA ASP A 37 -10.99 0.97 -0.53
C ASP A 37 -11.11 1.07 -2.05
N MET A 38 -9.99 1.32 -2.72
CA MET A 38 -9.99 1.63 -4.14
C MET A 38 -10.09 0.32 -4.94
N HIS A 39 -11.31 -0.16 -5.14
CA HIS A 39 -11.55 -1.37 -5.92
C HIS A 39 -11.32 -1.13 -7.41
N ARG A 40 -10.22 -1.69 -7.94
CA ARG A 40 -9.99 -1.81 -9.38
C ARG A 40 -10.77 -3.00 -9.92
N ALA A 41 -11.61 -2.77 -10.92
CA ALA A 41 -12.19 -3.86 -11.71
C ALA A 41 -11.05 -4.54 -12.49
N GLY A 42 -11.17 -5.86 -12.68
CA GLY A 42 -10.05 -6.75 -13.05
C GLY A 42 -9.31 -6.38 -14.35
N PRO A 43 -8.30 -7.19 -14.73
CA PRO A 43 -7.55 -6.91 -15.94
C PRO A 43 -8.44 -7.07 -17.17
N PHE A 44 -8.61 -5.98 -17.91
CA PHE A 44 -9.30 -5.99 -19.20
C PHE A 44 -8.30 -5.75 -20.32
N LYS A 45 -8.50 -6.45 -21.43
CA LYS A 45 -7.69 -6.24 -22.63
C LYS A 45 -8.16 -5.00 -23.36
N VAL A 46 -7.23 -4.22 -23.90
CA VAL A 46 -7.55 -3.14 -24.83
C VAL A 46 -7.95 -3.77 -26.17
N LYS A 47 -9.16 -3.50 -26.60
CA LYS A 47 -9.69 -3.94 -27.90
C LYS A 47 -9.27 -2.99 -29.01
N GLN A 48 -9.36 -1.68 -28.77
CA GLN A 48 -9.01 -0.65 -29.76
C GLN A 48 -8.58 0.65 -29.07
N VAL A 49 -7.61 1.36 -29.67
CA VAL A 49 -7.27 2.73 -29.30
C VAL A 49 -8.10 3.68 -30.14
N ILE A 50 -8.95 4.49 -29.51
CA ILE A 50 -9.83 5.43 -30.22
C ILE A 50 -9.08 6.75 -30.46
N ASN A 51 -8.42 7.25 -29.42
CA ASN A 51 -7.57 8.44 -29.48
C ASN A 51 -6.51 8.35 -28.34
N PRO A 52 -5.56 9.30 -28.24
CA PRO A 52 -4.51 9.26 -27.21
C PRO A 52 -5.02 9.23 -25.77
N TYR A 53 -6.28 9.58 -25.55
CA TYR A 53 -6.88 9.72 -24.22
C TYR A 53 -8.00 8.71 -23.97
N ALA A 54 -8.44 7.94 -24.96
CA ALA A 54 -9.60 7.07 -24.87
C ALA A 54 -9.36 5.70 -25.50
N TYR A 55 -9.62 4.67 -24.72
CA TYR A 55 -9.36 3.27 -25.06
C TYR A 55 -10.66 2.46 -24.94
N GLU A 56 -10.95 1.63 -25.93
CA GLU A 56 -12.03 0.64 -25.87
C GLU A 56 -11.49 -0.64 -25.24
N LEU A 57 -12.12 -1.08 -24.15
CA LEU A 57 -11.80 -2.31 -23.44
C LEU A 57 -12.70 -3.46 -23.89
N ASP A 58 -12.16 -4.67 -23.87
CA ASP A 58 -12.91 -5.91 -24.05
C ASP A 58 -13.65 -6.27 -22.74
N LEU A 59 -14.74 -5.53 -22.48
CA LEU A 59 -15.56 -5.73 -21.29
C LEU A 59 -16.56 -6.89 -21.48
N PRO A 60 -16.69 -7.78 -20.47
CA PRO A 60 -17.80 -8.71 -20.42
C PRO A 60 -19.14 -7.97 -20.44
N ARG A 61 -20.10 -8.48 -21.22
CA ARG A 61 -21.45 -7.91 -21.35
C ARG A 61 -22.17 -7.74 -20.00
N ALA A 62 -21.79 -8.52 -19.00
CA ALA A 62 -22.33 -8.46 -17.65
C ALA A 62 -22.14 -7.11 -16.95
N TYR A 63 -21.11 -6.32 -17.32
CA TYR A 63 -20.86 -5.02 -16.70
C TYR A 63 -21.88 -3.95 -17.11
N GLY A 64 -22.52 -4.07 -18.29
CA GLY A 64 -23.58 -3.15 -18.73
C GLY A 64 -23.16 -1.69 -18.94
N VAL A 65 -21.86 -1.37 -18.86
CA VAL A 65 -21.31 -0.02 -19.07
C VAL A 65 -20.69 0.13 -20.46
N HIS A 66 -20.49 1.36 -20.90
CA HIS A 66 -19.82 1.65 -22.17
C HIS A 66 -18.34 1.22 -22.12
N PRO A 67 -17.82 0.50 -23.13
CA PRO A 67 -16.47 -0.05 -23.09
C PRO A 67 -15.35 0.97 -23.31
N VAL A 68 -15.66 2.25 -23.56
CA VAL A 68 -14.65 3.29 -23.81
C VAL A 68 -14.38 4.08 -22.55
N PHE A 69 -13.11 4.11 -22.14
CA PHE A 69 -12.64 4.80 -20.94
C PHE A 69 -11.53 5.78 -21.24
N HIS A 70 -11.49 6.86 -20.46
CA HIS A 70 -10.40 7.81 -20.49
C HIS A 70 -9.16 7.25 -19.77
N VAL A 71 -7.95 7.59 -20.21
CA VAL A 71 -6.66 7.09 -19.64
C VAL A 71 -6.59 7.24 -18.12
N ASN A 72 -7.05 8.36 -17.56
CA ASN A 72 -7.07 8.62 -16.11
C ASN A 72 -7.88 7.61 -15.27
N LEU A 73 -8.76 6.82 -15.89
CA LEU A 73 -9.57 5.79 -15.22
C LEU A 73 -8.97 4.39 -15.39
N LEU A 74 -7.84 4.28 -16.09
CA LEU A 74 -7.19 3.03 -16.42
C LEU A 74 -5.82 2.99 -15.76
N ASP A 75 -5.51 1.85 -15.17
CA ASP A 75 -4.17 1.53 -14.72
C ASP A 75 -3.61 0.39 -15.58
N PRO A 76 -2.35 0.46 -16.02
CA PRO A 76 -1.72 -0.68 -16.65
C PRO A 76 -1.72 -1.87 -15.69
N VAL A 77 -2.00 -3.06 -16.21
CA VAL A 77 -1.90 -4.28 -15.44
C VAL A 77 -0.44 -4.45 -15.06
N ALA A 78 -0.16 -4.57 -13.76
CA ALA A 78 1.18 -4.87 -13.28
C ALA A 78 1.62 -6.22 -13.89
N ASN A 79 2.68 -6.19 -14.69
CA ASN A 79 3.37 -7.41 -15.13
C ASN A 79 4.33 -7.94 -14.07
N ASP A 80 4.60 -7.12 -13.05
CA ASP A 80 5.57 -7.43 -12.02
C ASP A 80 4.97 -8.47 -11.06
N SER A 81 5.72 -9.55 -10.88
CA SER A 81 5.50 -10.45 -9.75
C SER A 81 5.49 -9.60 -8.48
N PRO A 82 4.59 -9.82 -7.51
CA PRO A 82 4.52 -9.05 -6.26
C PRO A 82 5.82 -9.06 -5.42
N GLU A 83 6.86 -9.76 -5.88
CA GLU A 83 8.19 -9.86 -5.29
C GLU A 83 9.10 -8.66 -5.58
N GLU A 84 8.83 -7.85 -6.61
CA GLU A 84 9.77 -6.79 -7.06
C GLU A 84 9.64 -5.45 -6.34
N HIS A 85 8.73 -5.32 -5.37
CA HIS A 85 8.47 -4.04 -4.69
C HIS A 85 9.00 -3.98 -3.25
N TRP A 86 9.79 -4.96 -2.84
CA TRP A 86 10.66 -4.79 -1.67
C TRP A 86 11.84 -3.91 -2.09
N GLN A 87 11.61 -2.59 -2.14
CA GLN A 87 12.73 -1.67 -1.98
C GLN A 87 13.31 -1.97 -0.61
N GLU A 88 14.51 -2.55 -0.58
CA GLU A 88 15.32 -2.54 0.63
C GLU A 88 15.39 -1.09 1.10
N SER A 89 15.07 -0.86 2.38
CA SER A 89 15.21 0.47 2.98
C SER A 89 16.57 1.03 2.60
N PRO A 90 16.66 2.27 2.11
CA PRO A 90 17.96 2.85 1.80
C PRO A 90 18.87 2.69 3.02
N PRO A 91 20.15 2.30 2.83
CA PRO A 91 21.06 2.13 3.94
C PRO A 91 21.12 3.44 4.74
N PRO A 92 21.20 3.36 6.09
CA PRO A 92 21.25 4.54 6.93
C PRO A 92 22.43 5.43 6.50
N ILE A 93 22.17 6.73 6.37
CA ILE A 93 23.17 7.71 5.98
C ILE A 93 23.98 8.04 7.24
N LEU A 94 25.28 7.73 7.24
CA LEU A 94 26.20 8.10 8.31
C LEU A 94 26.47 9.61 8.26
N ILE A 95 25.90 10.38 9.18
CA ILE A 95 26.27 11.78 9.41
C ILE A 95 27.17 11.80 10.64
N ASP A 96 28.45 12.10 10.43
CA ASP A 96 29.45 12.33 11.50
C ASP A 96 29.66 11.18 12.50
N GLY A 97 29.53 9.93 12.05
CA GLY A 97 29.92 8.74 12.83
C GLY A 97 28.86 8.21 13.80
N GLU A 98 27.65 8.75 13.77
CA GLU A 98 26.48 8.20 14.46
C GLU A 98 25.35 7.94 13.44
N GLU A 99 24.62 6.84 13.62
CA GLU A 99 23.43 6.51 12.81
C GLU A 99 22.27 7.42 13.27
N GLU A 100 21.65 8.17 12.35
CA GLU A 100 20.50 9.06 12.62
C GLU A 100 19.23 8.29 13.00
#